data_AF-A0A0F9AHM9-F1
#
_entry.id   AF-A0A0F9AHM9-F1
#
_cell.length_a   1.000
_cell.length_b   1.000
_cell.length_c   1.000
_cell.angle_alpha   90.00
_cell.angle_beta   90.00
_cell.angle_gamma   90.00
#
_symmetry.space_group_name_H-M   'P 1'
#
loop_
_entity.id
_entity.type
_entity.pdbx_description
1 polymer ?
#
loop_
_entity_poly.entity_id
_entity_poly.type
_entity_poly.pdbx_seq_one_letter_code
_entity_poly.pdbx_strand_id
1 'polypeptide(L)'
;TVVLDKLIKEVLAKHRLERGQDIDFIKEEEEAIDLVQKKKYQLAFFLKSLSLKQVKEVCLSGGKLPPKSTYFYPKPLSGVVTRDLDEEI
;
A
#
# COMPACT_ATOMS: atom_id res chain seq x y z
N THR A 1 -5.83 7.48 -0.75
CA THR A 1 -6.19 8.19 0.49
C THR A 1 -5.37 9.46 0.57
N VAL A 2 -6.01 10.62 0.50
CA VAL A 2 -5.35 11.93 0.67
C VAL A 2 -4.52 11.96 1.96
N VAL A 3 -4.91 11.18 2.98
CA VAL A 3 -4.22 11.06 4.27
C VAL A 3 -2.76 10.61 4.15
N LEU A 4 -2.43 9.57 3.38
CA LEU A 4 -1.02 9.11 3.31
C LEU A 4 -0.15 10.16 2.60
N ASP A 5 -0.63 10.72 1.48
CA ASP A 5 0.10 11.77 0.76
C ASP A 5 0.26 13.05 1.60
N LYS A 6 -0.79 13.45 2.34
CA LYS A 6 -0.72 14.56 3.29
C LYS A 6 0.21 14.26 4.46
N LEU A 7 0.16 13.07 5.04
CA LEU A 7 1.01 12.70 6.16
C LEU A 7 2.50 12.75 5.75
N ILE A 8 2.82 12.31 4.54
CA ILE A 8 4.17 12.41 3.99
C ILE A 8 4.61 13.86 3.80
N LYS A 9 3.76 14.69 3.18
CA LYS A 9 4.12 16.08 2.83
C LYS A 9 4.07 17.04 4.02
N GLU A 10 3.04 16.94 4.83
CA GLU A 10 2.73 17.88 5.91
C GLU A 10 3.37 17.46 7.24
N VAL A 11 3.33 16.17 7.60
CA VAL A 11 3.84 15.71 8.91
C VAL A 11 5.33 15.40 8.85
N LEU A 12 5.77 14.71 7.81
CA LEU A 12 7.19 14.36 7.65
C LEU A 12 8.01 15.46 6.95
N ALA A 13 7.35 16.54 6.51
CA ALA A 13 7.94 17.69 5.81
C ALA A 13 8.88 17.31 4.65
N LYS A 14 8.64 16.14 4.02
CA LYS A 14 9.44 15.61 2.93
C LYS A 14 8.58 15.49 1.67
N HIS A 15 9.10 16.02 0.56
CA HIS A 15 8.45 15.90 -0.75
C HIS A 15 8.55 14.48 -1.34
N ARG A 16 9.54 13.69 -0.89
CA ARG A 16 9.75 12.31 -1.30
C ARG A 16 10.37 11.55 -0.14
N LEU A 17 9.87 10.34 0.11
CA LEU A 17 10.45 9.43 1.10
C LEU A 17 11.14 8.29 0.37
N GLU A 18 12.32 7.93 0.84
CA GLU A 18 13.07 6.79 0.33
C GLU A 18 12.78 5.56 1.19
N ARG A 19 12.35 4.48 0.54
CA ARG A 19 12.02 3.24 1.23
C ARG A 19 13.28 2.62 1.84
N GLY A 20 13.20 2.16 3.09
CA GLY A 20 14.34 1.57 3.81
C GLY A 20 15.32 2.59 4.37
N GLN A 21 15.09 3.88 4.12
CA GLN A 21 15.85 4.97 4.72
C GLN A 21 14.96 5.88 5.55
N ASP A 22 13.83 6.31 4.98
CA ASP A 22 12.91 7.25 5.62
C ASP A 22 11.60 6.62 6.08
N ILE A 23 11.13 5.60 5.37
CA ILE A 23 9.83 4.95 5.64
C ILE A 23 9.83 3.49 5.21
N ASP A 24 9.13 2.67 5.98
CA ASP A 24 8.76 1.32 5.57
C ASP A 24 7.28 1.06 5.78
N PHE A 25 6.75 0.12 4.99
CA PHE A 25 5.35 -0.27 4.99
C PHE A 25 5.24 -1.69 5.53
N ILE A 26 4.75 -1.80 6.76
CA ILE A 26 4.57 -3.07 7.47
C ILE A 26 3.12 -3.52 7.32
N LYS A 27 2.92 -4.82 7.09
CA LYS A 27 1.59 -5.41 6.91
C LYS A 27 0.92 -5.72 8.25
N GLU A 28 1.66 -6.35 9.15
CA GLU A 28 1.14 -6.80 10.44
C GLU A 28 1.35 -5.72 11.51
N GLU A 29 0.30 -5.40 12.26
CA GLU A 29 0.35 -4.32 13.25
C GLU A 29 1.34 -4.62 14.38
N GLU A 30 1.38 -5.87 14.84
CA GLU A 30 2.28 -6.34 15.90
C GLU A 30 3.75 -6.17 15.53
N GLU A 31 4.11 -6.43 14.26
CA GLU A 31 5.46 -6.23 13.74
C GLU A 31 5.85 -4.74 13.80
N ALA A 32 4.95 -3.84 13.42
CA ALA A 32 5.21 -2.40 13.47
C ALA A 32 5.43 -1.91 14.92
N ILE A 33 4.66 -2.44 15.87
CA ILE A 33 4.80 -2.13 17.30
C ILE A 33 6.15 -2.61 17.82
N ASP A 34 6.51 -3.87 17.56
CA ASP A 34 7.77 -4.48 18.00
C ASP A 34 8.98 -3.71 17.46
N LEU A 35 8.93 -3.28 16.19
CA LEU A 35 9.99 -2.50 15.56
C LEU A 35 10.21 -1.13 16.22
N VAL A 36 9.14 -0.46 16.66
CA VAL A 36 9.25 0.80 17.42
C VAL A 36 9.74 0.54 18.84
N GLN A 37 9.25 -0.49 19.53
CA GLN A 37 9.70 -0.87 20.87
C GLN A 37 11.20 -1.22 20.91
N LYS A 38 11.69 -1.90 19.87
CA LYS A 38 13.12 -2.21 19.67
C LYS A 38 13.94 -1.01 19.19
N LYS A 39 13.35 0.18 19.10
CA LYS A 39 13.98 1.44 18.65
C LYS A 39 14.58 1.36 17.24
N LYS A 40 14.04 0.48 16.38
CA LYS A 40 14.43 0.41 14.96
C LYS A 40 13.81 1.54 14.15
N TYR A 41 12.63 2.01 14.56
CA TYR A 41 11.95 3.18 14.03
C TYR A 41 11.50 4.09 15.18
N GLN A 42 11.29 5.37 14.89
CA GLN A 42 10.90 6.36 15.89
C GLN A 42 9.39 6.33 16.19
N LEU A 43 8.58 5.95 15.20
CA LEU A 43 7.12 5.97 15.27
C LEU A 43 6.52 5.05 14.20
N ALA A 44 5.25 4.68 14.38
CA ALA A 44 4.45 3.95 13.40
C ALA A 44 3.10 4.64 13.22
N PHE A 45 2.58 4.62 11.99
CA PHE A 45 1.25 5.14 11.66
C PHE A 45 0.32 4.01 11.25
N PHE A 46 -0.81 3.89 11.94
CA PHE A 46 -1.86 2.93 11.63
C PHE A 46 -2.96 3.62 10.85
N LEU A 47 -3.22 3.14 9.63
CA LEU A 47 -4.20 3.73 8.74
C LEU A 47 -5.39 2.80 8.59
N LYS A 48 -6.59 3.37 8.59
CA LYS A 48 -7.81 2.62 8.30
C LYS A 48 -7.75 2.02 6.88
N SER A 49 -8.06 0.73 6.77
CA SER A 49 -8.15 0.05 5.48
C SER A 49 -9.22 0.67 4.57
N LEU A 50 -8.97 0.63 3.26
CA LEU A 50 -9.92 1.06 2.25
C LEU A 50 -10.90 -0.06 1.91
N SER A 51 -12.20 0.27 1.86
CA SER A 51 -13.19 -0.64 1.30
C SER A 51 -13.03 -0.80 -0.21
N LEU A 52 -13.46 -1.95 -0.77
CA LEU A 52 -13.47 -2.17 -2.22
C LEU A 52 -14.26 -1.10 -2.98
N LYS A 53 -15.36 -0.60 -2.39
CA LYS A 53 -16.16 0.47 -2.97
C LYS A 53 -15.34 1.76 -3.13
N GLN A 54 -14.62 2.17 -2.09
CA GLN A 54 -13.76 3.36 -2.14
C GLN A 54 -12.62 3.20 -3.15
N VAL A 55 -12.01 2.01 -3.22
CA VAL A 55 -10.98 1.72 -4.23
C VAL A 55 -11.55 1.89 -5.64
N LYS A 56 -12.74 1.30 -5.90
CA LYS A 56 -13.42 1.38 -7.19
C LYS A 56 -13.76 2.82 -7.57
N GLU A 57 -14.31 3.61 -6.66
CA GLU A 57 -14.66 5.03 -6.88
C GLU A 57 -13.43 5.87 -7.25
N VAL A 58 -12.30 5.68 -6.55
CA VAL A 58 -11.06 6.41 -6.87
C VAL A 58 -10.53 6.02 -8.25
N CYS A 59 -10.50 4.72 -8.57
CA CYS A 59 -10.01 4.26 -9.87
C CYS A 59 -10.91 4.72 -11.04
N LEU A 60 -12.24 4.66 -10.88
CA LEU A 60 -13.19 5.05 -11.93
C LEU A 60 -13.23 6.56 -12.17
N SER A 61 -12.85 7.38 -11.18
CA SER A 61 -12.73 8.83 -11.37
C SER A 61 -11.43 9.25 -12.08
N GLY A 62 -10.58 8.30 -12.49
CA GLY A 62 -9.24 8.57 -13.04
C GLY A 62 -8.22 8.98 -11.97
N GLY A 63 -8.60 8.94 -10.69
CA GLY A 63 -7.73 9.18 -9.57
C GLY A 63 -6.71 8.06 -9.37
N LYS A 64 -5.63 8.38 -8.65
CA LYS A 64 -4.61 7.40 -8.26
C LYS A 64 -4.56 7.27 -6.74
N LEU A 65 -4.54 6.03 -6.26
CA LEU A 65 -4.22 5.77 -4.87
C LEU A 65 -2.71 6.01 -4.65
N PRO A 66 -2.31 6.59 -3.52
CA PRO A 66 -0.90 6.63 -3.13
C PRO A 66 -0.28 5.23 -3.09
N PRO A 67 1.04 5.11 -3.27
CA PRO A 67 1.71 3.83 -3.20
C PRO A 67 1.42 3.12 -1.87
N LYS A 68 1.27 1.79 -1.94
CA LYS A 68 1.03 0.92 -0.78
C LYS A 68 -0.24 1.23 0.05
N SER A 69 -1.22 1.93 -0.53
CA SER A 69 -2.51 2.20 0.13
C SER A 69 -3.44 0.98 0.28
N THR A 70 -3.15 -0.13 -0.41
CA THR A 70 -3.96 -1.35 -0.42
C THR A 70 -3.08 -2.58 -0.48
N TYR A 71 -3.50 -3.67 0.20
CA TYR A 71 -2.85 -4.97 0.14
C TYR A 71 -3.86 -6.01 -0.36
N PHE A 72 -3.64 -6.56 -1.56
CA PHE A 72 -4.46 -7.64 -2.12
C PHE A 72 -3.86 -8.99 -1.74
N TYR A 73 -4.68 -9.87 -1.15
CA TYR A 73 -4.28 -11.22 -0.77
C TYR A 73 -5.28 -12.27 -1.28
N PRO A 74 -4.82 -13.30 -2.04
CA PRO A 74 -3.47 -13.40 -2.60
C PRO A 74 -3.23 -12.26 -3.59
N LYS A 75 -1.96 -11.88 -3.78
CA LYS A 75 -1.64 -10.88 -4.79
C LYS A 75 -1.95 -11.48 -6.16
N PRO A 76 -2.79 -10.84 -7.00
CA PRO A 76 -3.12 -11.39 -8.31
C PRO A 76 -1.85 -11.65 -9.09
N LEU A 77 -1.70 -12.86 -9.63
CA LEU A 77 -0.62 -13.16 -10.54
C LEU A 77 -0.82 -12.30 -11.79
N SER A 78 0.14 -11.44 -12.09
CA SER A 78 0.18 -10.69 -13.34
C SER A 78 0.86 -11.52 -14.41
N GLY A 79 0.37 -11.44 -15.65
CA GLY A 79 1.01 -12.13 -16.79
C GLY A 79 0.77 -13.63 -16.85
N VAL A 80 -0.24 -14.14 -16.14
CA VAL A 80 -0.74 -15.50 -16.38
C VAL A 80 -1.39 -15.50 -17.75
N VAL A 81 -0.84 -16.31 -18.66
CA VAL A 81 -1.40 -16.57 -19.98
C VAL A 81 -2.02 -17.96 -19.92
N THR A 82 -3.32 -18.04 -20.16
CA THR A 82 -4.01 -19.32 -20.34
C THR A 82 -4.16 -19.58 -21.83
N ARG A 83 -3.81 -20.80 -22.27
CA ARG A 83 -4.18 -21.28 -23.62
C ARG A 83 -5.62 -21.74 -23.57
N ASP A 84 -6.41 -21.35 -24.55
CA ASP A 84 -7.75 -21.91 -24.74
C ASP A 84 -7.62 -23.41 -25.08
N LEU A 85 -8.34 -24.26 -24.35
CA LEU A 85 -8.28 -25.72 -24.55
C LEU A 85 -9.26 -26.18 -25.63
N ASP A 86 -10.12 -25.28 -26.14
CA ASP A 86 -11.11 -25.58 -27.17
C ASP A 86 -10.54 -25.47 -28.60
N GLU A 87 -9.26 -25.12 -28.76
CA GLU A 87 -8.56 -25.17 -30.05
C GLU A 87 -8.01 -26.59 -30.29
N GLU A 88 -8.73 -27.41 -31.08
CA GLU A 88 -8.20 -28.66 -31.65
C GLU A 88 -6.96 -28.37 -32.52
N ILE A 89 -5.89 -29.14 -32.32
CA ILE A 89 -4.64 -29.09 -33.11
C ILE A 89 -4.85 -29.69 -34.50
#